data_AF-A0A962LZ78-F1
#
_entry.id   AF-A0A962LZ78-F1
#
_cell.length_a   1.000
_cell.length_b   1.000
_cell.length_c   1.000
_cell.angle_alpha   90.00
_cell.angle_beta   90.00
_cell.angle_gamma   90.00
#
_symmetry.space_group_name_H-M   'P 1'
#
loop_
_entity.id
_entity.type
_entity.pdbx_description
1 polymer ?
#
loop_
_entity_poly.entity_id
_entity_poly.type
_entity_poly.pdbx_seq_one_letter_code
_entity_poly.pdbx_strand_id
1 'polypeptide(L)'
;RNVLTVPVIWLCLVPALFLDLVVSLFQAICFPIYGIPKVRRKDHIVIDRHYLAYLNIIEKLNCLYCGYFNGLMAYVTEVAGRTEQYWCPIKHARQLKKAHDRYHRFTEFGDAEGYRSKVATVRRDFGDIENPD
;
A
#
# COMPACT_ATOMS: atom_id res chain seq x y z
N ARG A 1 24.12 -23.13 -1.50
CA ARG A 1 23.27 -22.59 -2.61
C ARG A 1 22.57 -21.29 -2.22
N ASN A 2 21.84 -21.22 -1.09
CA ASN A 2 21.14 -19.99 -0.66
C ASN A 2 22.06 -18.81 -0.27
N VAL A 3 23.29 -19.07 0.18
CA VAL A 3 24.27 -18.03 0.59
C VAL A 3 24.78 -17.21 -0.61
N LEU A 4 24.86 -17.82 -1.80
CA LEU A 4 25.33 -17.16 -3.03
C LEU A 4 24.37 -16.09 -3.55
N THR A 5 23.07 -16.23 -3.24
CA THR A 5 22.02 -15.28 -3.67
C THR A 5 21.77 -14.17 -2.66
N VAL A 6 22.36 -14.24 -1.46
CA VAL A 6 22.22 -13.22 -0.41
C VAL A 6 22.57 -11.81 -0.93
N PRO A 7 23.70 -11.58 -1.63
CA PRO A 7 24.02 -10.22 -2.10
C PRO A 7 22.96 -9.63 -3.04
N VAL A 8 22.34 -10.47 -3.89
CA VAL A 8 21.29 -10.04 -4.83
C VAL A 8 20.00 -9.69 -4.08
N ILE A 9 19.63 -10.48 -3.08
CA ILE A 9 18.44 -10.24 -2.23
C ILE A 9 18.59 -8.93 -1.46
N TRP A 10 19.78 -8.67 -0.90
CA TRP A 10 20.07 -7.43 -0.19
C TRP A 10 20.16 -6.21 -1.12
N LEU A 11 20.56 -6.39 -2.39
CA LEU A 11 20.51 -5.31 -3.38
C LEU A 11 19.07 -4.82 -3.59
N CYS A 12 18.07 -5.71 -3.59
CA CYS A 12 16.65 -5.33 -3.70
C CYS A 12 16.15 -4.51 -2.49
N LEU A 13 16.83 -4.56 -1.35
CA LEU A 13 16.45 -3.75 -0.17
C LEU A 13 16.64 -2.26 -0.44
N VAL A 14 17.66 -1.88 -1.21
CA VAL A 14 17.95 -0.47 -1.54
C VAL A 14 16.78 0.21 -2.26
N PRO A 15 16.27 -0.30 -3.41
CA PRO A 15 15.11 0.30 -4.06
C PRO A 15 13.84 0.20 -3.22
N ALA A 16 13.69 -0.82 -2.37
CA ALA A 16 12.54 -0.92 -1.47
C ALA A 16 12.54 0.18 -0.39
N LEU A 17 13.69 0.47 0.22
CA LEU A 17 13.83 1.58 1.17
C LEU A 17 13.62 2.94 0.48
N PHE A 18 14.13 3.09 -0.73
CA PHE A 18 13.89 4.30 -1.52
C PHE A 18 12.41 4.49 -1.83
N LEU A 19 11.71 3.43 -2.25
CA LEU A 19 10.26 3.46 -2.49
C LEU A 19 9.48 3.83 -1.22
N ASP A 20 9.81 3.23 -0.08
CA ASP A 20 9.18 3.55 1.21
C ASP A 20 9.32 5.05 1.55
N LEU A 21 10.53 5.59 1.40
CA LEU A 21 10.81 7.00 1.64
C LEU A 21 10.00 7.91 0.69
N VAL A 22 10.02 7.62 -0.61
CA VAL A 22 9.33 8.43 -1.63
C VAL A 22 7.82 8.40 -1.41
N VAL A 23 7.23 7.24 -1.14
CA VAL A 23 5.80 7.09 -0.91
C VAL A 23 5.38 7.74 0.40
N SER A 24 6.18 7.61 1.45
CA SER A 24 5.97 8.29 2.73
C SER A 24 5.98 9.81 2.56
N LEU A 25 6.95 10.35 1.80
CA LEU A 25 7.04 11.78 1.52
C LEU A 25 5.87 12.27 0.65
N PHE A 26 5.53 11.50 -0.40
CA PHE A 26 4.40 11.79 -1.27
C PHE A 26 3.11 11.97 -0.48
N GLN A 27 2.74 11.00 0.36
CA GLN A 27 1.52 11.16 1.16
C GLN A 27 1.66 12.25 2.23
N ALA A 28 2.84 12.45 2.82
CA ALA A 28 3.03 13.47 3.84
C ALA A 28 2.75 14.88 3.30
N ILE A 29 3.08 15.12 2.02
CA ILE A 29 2.87 16.40 1.33
C ILE A 29 1.48 16.46 0.69
N CYS A 30 1.13 15.49 -0.15
CA CYS A 30 -0.06 15.56 -1.00
C CYS A 30 -1.36 15.28 -0.25
N PHE A 31 -1.38 14.35 0.70
CA PHE A 31 -2.63 13.92 1.32
C PHE A 31 -3.28 15.02 2.16
N PRO A 32 -2.55 15.80 2.98
CA PRO A 32 -3.12 16.97 3.67
C PRO A 32 -3.69 18.01 2.70
N ILE A 33 -3.03 18.26 1.56
CA ILE A 33 -3.49 19.24 0.56
C ILE A 33 -4.82 18.80 -0.06
N TYR A 34 -5.00 17.50 -0.30
CA TYR A 34 -6.19 16.95 -0.93
C TYR A 34 -7.28 16.50 0.06
N GLY A 35 -7.03 16.59 1.37
CA GLY A 35 -7.94 16.09 2.41
C GLY A 35 -8.07 14.56 2.44
N ILE A 36 -7.06 13.83 1.96
CA ILE A 36 -6.99 12.38 2.02
C ILE A 36 -6.40 11.98 3.39
N PRO A 37 -6.95 10.99 4.11
CA PRO A 37 -6.35 10.54 5.36
C PRO A 37 -5.04 9.78 5.11
N LYS A 38 -4.03 10.05 5.93
CA LYS A 38 -2.71 9.39 5.86
C LYS A 38 -2.81 7.89 6.16
N VAL A 39 -1.99 7.10 5.47
CA VAL A 39 -1.88 5.66 5.71
C VAL A 39 -0.88 5.43 6.82
N ARG A 40 -1.29 4.70 7.87
CA ARG A 40 -0.40 4.33 8.97
C ARG A 40 0.52 3.19 8.53
N ARG A 41 1.82 3.49 8.44
CA ARG A 41 2.84 2.52 8.06
C ARG A 41 2.91 1.31 9.00
N LYS A 42 2.71 1.54 10.31
CA LYS A 42 2.76 0.50 11.36
C LYS A 42 1.68 -0.59 11.22
N ASP A 43 0.56 -0.26 10.58
CA ASP A 43 -0.54 -1.21 10.38
C ASP A 43 -0.23 -2.23 9.27
N HIS A 44 0.77 -1.92 8.43
CA HIS A 44 1.12 -2.71 7.25
C HIS A 44 2.46 -3.43 7.42
N ILE A 45 3.47 -2.73 7.93
CA ILE A 45 4.81 -3.29 8.16
C ILE A 45 4.88 -3.80 9.59
N VAL A 46 4.44 -5.05 9.78
CA VAL A 46 4.48 -5.76 11.06
C VAL A 46 5.65 -6.72 11.08
N ILE A 47 6.52 -6.55 12.07
CA ILE A 47 7.74 -7.33 12.25
C ILE A 47 7.75 -7.80 13.71
N ASP A 48 7.23 -8.99 13.96
CA ASP A 48 7.09 -9.62 15.28
C ASP A 48 7.78 -11.00 15.35
N ARG A 49 7.97 -11.64 14.20
CA ARG A 49 8.52 -13.00 14.09
C ARG A 49 9.98 -13.12 14.56
N HIS A 50 10.71 -12.01 14.70
CA HIS A 50 12.06 -12.03 15.27
C HIS A 50 12.07 -12.37 16.78
N TYR A 51 10.93 -12.26 17.46
CA TYR A 51 10.77 -12.69 18.86
C TYR A 51 10.65 -14.21 19.04
N LEU A 52 10.44 -14.97 17.95
CA LEU A 52 10.33 -16.43 18.04
C LEU A 52 11.68 -17.05 18.46
N ALA A 53 11.67 -17.73 19.60
CA ALA A 53 12.88 -18.26 20.25
C ALA A 53 13.53 -19.43 19.48
N TYR A 54 12.75 -20.14 18.67
CA TYR A 54 13.20 -21.32 17.91
C TYR A 54 13.85 -20.98 16.56
N LEU A 55 13.83 -19.72 16.13
CA LEU A 55 14.49 -19.29 14.89
C LEU A 55 15.95 -18.93 15.14
N ASN A 56 16.85 -19.37 14.27
CA ASN A 56 18.24 -18.92 14.28
C ASN A 56 18.37 -17.49 13.73
N ILE A 57 19.54 -16.87 13.87
CA ILE A 57 19.78 -15.47 13.46
C ILE A 57 19.53 -15.26 11.96
N ILE A 58 19.94 -16.21 11.11
CA ILE A 58 19.76 -16.12 9.65
C ILE A 58 18.27 -16.21 9.28
N GLU A 59 17.53 -17.10 9.92
CA GLU A 59 16.08 -17.23 9.73
C GLU A 59 15.35 -15.97 10.19
N LYS A 60 15.74 -15.38 11.33
CA LYS A 60 15.18 -14.11 11.79
C LYS A 60 15.43 -12.98 10.79
N LEU A 61 16.62 -12.89 10.21
CA LEU A 61 16.93 -11.91 9.16
C LEU A 61 16.10 -12.13 7.89
N ASN A 62 15.90 -13.39 7.48
CA ASN A 62 15.05 -13.70 6.33
C ASN A 62 13.57 -13.38 6.62
N CYS A 63 13.08 -13.67 7.83
CA CYS A 63 11.74 -13.30 8.25
C CYS A 63 11.55 -11.78 8.28
N LEU A 64 12.54 -11.03 8.78
CA LEU A 64 12.55 -9.57 8.76
C LEU A 64 12.45 -9.04 7.33
N TYR A 65 13.28 -9.56 6.43
CA TYR A 65 13.27 -9.19 5.02
C TYR A 65 11.89 -9.43 4.38
N CYS A 66 11.37 -10.65 4.47
CA CYS A 66 10.08 -10.99 3.87
C CYS A 66 8.91 -10.21 4.50
N GLY A 67 8.93 -9.99 5.82
CA GLY A 67 7.92 -9.20 6.52
C GLY A 67 7.93 -7.75 6.07
N TYR A 68 9.12 -7.15 5.97
CA TYR A 68 9.29 -5.79 5.47
C TYR A 68 8.77 -5.62 4.05
N PHE A 69 9.19 -6.48 3.11
CA PHE A 69 8.79 -6.34 1.70
C PHE A 69 7.29 -6.51 1.49
N ASN A 70 6.69 -7.54 2.09
CA ASN A 70 5.25 -7.76 1.94
C ASN A 70 4.44 -6.63 2.60
N GLY A 71 4.87 -6.19 3.79
CA GLY A 71 4.26 -5.05 4.46
C GLY A 71 4.38 -3.75 3.68
N LEU A 72 5.56 -3.50 3.08
CA LEU A 72 5.80 -2.33 2.23
C LEU A 72 4.90 -2.35 1.00
N MET A 73 4.77 -3.49 0.31
CA MET A 73 3.88 -3.59 -0.85
C MET A 73 2.42 -3.37 -0.47
N ALA A 74 1.98 -3.85 0.69
CA ALA A 74 0.64 -3.57 1.20
C ALA A 74 0.45 -2.07 1.50
N TYR A 75 1.41 -1.45 2.19
CA TYR A 75 1.40 -0.02 2.49
C TYR A 75 1.33 0.85 1.22
N VAL A 76 2.19 0.57 0.23
CA VAL A 76 2.22 1.29 -1.04
C VAL A 76 0.91 1.08 -1.80
N THR A 77 0.35 -0.14 -1.80
CA THR A 77 -0.94 -0.43 -2.43
C THR A 77 -2.07 0.40 -1.81
N GLU A 78 -2.09 0.53 -0.48
CA GLU A 78 -3.10 1.33 0.21
C GLU A 78 -2.97 2.83 -0.09
N VAL A 79 -1.74 3.36 -0.10
CA VAL A 79 -1.48 4.76 -0.51
C VAL A 79 -1.94 5.01 -1.94
N ALA A 80 -1.61 4.09 -2.86
CA ALA A 80 -2.04 4.16 -4.24
C ALA A 80 -3.57 4.06 -4.37
N GLY A 81 -4.22 3.15 -3.65
CA GLY A 81 -5.68 2.98 -3.70
C GLY A 81 -6.46 4.20 -3.19
N ARG A 82 -5.97 4.88 -2.14
CA ARG A 82 -6.56 6.16 -1.68
C ARG A 82 -6.35 7.28 -2.71
N THR A 83 -5.18 7.29 -3.34
CA THR A 83 -4.86 8.25 -4.42
C THR A 83 -5.75 8.02 -5.63
N GLU A 84 -5.94 6.76 -6.02
CA GLU A 84 -6.79 6.36 -7.15
C GLU A 84 -8.26 6.72 -6.88
N GLN A 85 -8.76 6.48 -5.66
CA GLN A 85 -10.10 6.91 -5.29
C GLN A 85 -10.32 8.41 -5.44
N TYR A 86 -9.32 9.22 -5.07
CA TYR A 86 -9.40 10.67 -5.18
C TYR A 86 -9.32 11.15 -6.64
N TRP A 87 -8.47 10.56 -7.48
CA TRP A 87 -8.27 11.05 -8.85
C TRP A 87 -9.20 10.41 -9.87
N CYS A 88 -9.32 9.08 -9.86
CA CYS A 88 -10.01 8.31 -10.89
C CYS A 88 -10.68 7.04 -10.31
N PRO A 89 -11.81 7.18 -9.59
CA PRO A 89 -12.54 6.03 -9.03
C PRO A 89 -13.37 5.31 -10.10
N ILE A 90 -12.71 4.76 -11.11
CA ILE A 90 -13.33 4.01 -12.23
C ILE A 90 -12.64 2.65 -12.34
N LYS A 91 -13.44 1.59 -12.45
CA LYS A 91 -12.93 0.23 -12.63
C LYS A 91 -12.30 0.05 -14.01
N HIS A 92 -11.29 -0.80 -14.10
CA HIS A 92 -10.73 -1.26 -15.36
C HIS A 92 -11.73 -2.13 -16.14
N ALA A 93 -11.66 -2.05 -17.46
CA ALA A 93 -12.39 -2.93 -18.37
C ALA A 93 -12.01 -4.41 -18.21
N ARG A 94 -10.76 -4.68 -17.81
CA ARG A 94 -10.26 -6.03 -17.58
C ARG A 94 -10.39 -6.39 -16.12
N GLN A 95 -10.74 -7.64 -15.86
CA GLN A 95 -10.76 -8.17 -14.50
C GLN A 95 -9.34 -8.16 -13.91
N LEU A 96 -9.20 -7.55 -12.75
CA LEU A 96 -7.97 -7.59 -11.98
C LEU A 96 -7.83 -8.95 -11.28
N LYS A 97 -6.60 -9.48 -11.23
CA LYS A 97 -6.29 -10.67 -10.41
C LYS A 97 -6.46 -10.40 -8.92
N LYS A 98 -6.11 -9.19 -8.48
CA LYS A 98 -6.28 -8.71 -7.12
C LYS A 98 -6.54 -7.21 -7.20
N ALA A 99 -7.66 -6.77 -6.66
CA ALA A 99 -7.97 -5.36 -6.48
C ALA A 99 -7.56 -4.92 -5.07
N HIS A 100 -7.28 -3.63 -4.89
CA HIS A 100 -7.12 -3.05 -3.56
C HIS A 100 -8.50 -2.87 -2.90
N ASP A 101 -8.52 -2.71 -1.58
CA ASP A 101 -9.75 -2.75 -0.79
C ASP A 101 -10.74 -1.65 -1.19
N ARG A 102 -10.26 -0.48 -1.62
CA ARG A 102 -11.11 0.65 -2.05
C ARG A 102 -11.83 0.44 -3.40
N TYR A 103 -11.39 -0.52 -4.23
CA TYR A 103 -11.84 -0.68 -5.62
C TYR A 103 -13.33 -1.00 -5.77
N HIS A 104 -13.96 -1.59 -4.75
CA HIS A 104 -15.40 -1.89 -4.76
C HIS A 104 -16.29 -0.64 -4.83
N ARG A 105 -15.77 0.53 -4.45
CA ARG A 105 -16.50 1.82 -4.46
C ARG A 105 -16.47 2.52 -5.81
N PHE A 106 -15.68 1.99 -6.75
CA PHE A 106 -15.44 2.66 -8.01
C PHE A 106 -16.60 2.43 -8.97
N THR A 107 -16.76 3.38 -9.89
CA THR A 107 -17.78 3.30 -10.94
C THR A 107 -17.39 2.26 -11.97
N GLU A 108 -18.36 1.59 -12.57
CA GLU A 108 -18.12 0.60 -13.62
C GLU A 108 -17.44 1.23 -14.86
N PHE A 109 -16.67 0.40 -15.56
CA PHE A 109 -16.04 0.83 -16.81
C PHE A 109 -17.09 1.20 -17.86
N GLY A 110 -16.97 2.40 -18.43
CA GLY A 110 -17.89 2.90 -19.47
C GLY A 110 -19.16 3.59 -18.94
N ASP A 111 -19.41 3.58 -17.63
CA ASP A 111 -20.56 4.25 -17.03
C ASP A 111 -20.27 5.74 -16.77
N ALA A 112 -20.39 6.54 -17.84
CA ALA A 112 -20.11 7.97 -17.78
C ALA A 112 -21.11 8.74 -16.87
N GLU A 113 -22.38 8.35 -16.88
CA GLU A 113 -23.44 9.03 -16.12
C GLU A 113 -23.32 8.71 -14.62
N GLY A 114 -23.10 7.44 -14.26
CA GLY A 114 -22.80 7.03 -12.89
C GLY A 114 -21.52 7.67 -12.36
N TYR A 115 -20.51 7.84 -13.21
CA TYR A 115 -19.28 8.51 -12.82
C TYR A 115 -19.55 9.98 -12.49
N ARG A 116 -20.23 10.72 -13.37
CA ARG A 116 -20.52 12.15 -13.16
C ARG A 116 -21.38 12.40 -11.93
N SER A 117 -22.34 11.53 -11.65
CA SER A 117 -23.22 11.66 -10.49
C SER A 117 -22.53 11.34 -9.16
N LYS A 118 -21.61 10.36 -9.13
CA LYS A 118 -21.02 9.84 -7.88
C LYS A 118 -19.61 10.33 -7.58
N VAL A 119 -18.85 10.80 -8.58
CA VAL A 119 -17.41 11.10 -8.43
C VAL A 119 -17.12 12.08 -7.29
N ALA A 120 -17.91 13.14 -7.14
CA ALA A 120 -17.67 14.14 -6.09
C ALA A 120 -17.78 13.55 -4.66
N THR A 121 -18.67 12.57 -4.49
CA THR A 121 -18.87 11.86 -3.23
C THR A 121 -17.78 10.81 -3.03
N VAL A 122 -17.57 9.92 -4.01
CA VAL A 122 -16.61 8.81 -3.89
C VAL A 122 -15.19 9.34 -3.64
N ARG A 123 -14.79 10.44 -4.27
CA ARG A 123 -13.46 11.04 -4.07
C ARG A 123 -13.15 11.46 -2.65
N ARG A 124 -14.17 11.74 -1.84
CA ARG A 124 -14.03 12.20 -0.45
C ARG A 124 -14.54 11.17 0.56
N ASP A 125 -15.04 10.02 0.10
CA ASP A 125 -15.59 8.97 0.95
C ASP A 125 -14.48 8.20 1.65
N PHE A 126 -13.96 8.78 2.72
CA PHE A 126 -12.97 8.19 3.61
C PHE A 126 -13.53 7.95 5.02
N GLY A 127 -14.85 8.02 5.21
CA GLY A 127 -15.49 7.93 6.54
C GLY A 127 -15.37 6.56 7.21
N ASP A 128 -15.04 5.53 6.45
CA ASP A 128 -14.72 4.19 6.94
C ASP A 128 -13.31 4.05 7.52
N ILE A 129 -12.43 5.03 7.24
CA ILE A 129 -11.08 5.06 7.76
C ILE A 129 -11.16 5.79 9.09
N GLU A 130 -10.92 5.05 10.18
CA GLU A 130 -10.74 5.68 11.48
C GLU A 130 -9.64 6.75 11.37
N ASN A 131 -10.03 8.01 11.56
CA ASN A 131 -9.09 9.11 11.59
C ASN A 131 -8.30 8.96 12.89
N PRO A 132 -6.98 8.73 12.83
CA PRO A 132 -6.18 8.62 14.03
C PRO A 132 -5.86 10.04 14.50
N ASP A 133 -6.35 10.39 15.69
CA ASP A 133 -5.59 11.30 16.56
C ASP A 133 -4.13 10.81 16.71
#